data_AF-A0A441BA81-F1
#
_entry.id   AF-A0A441BA81-F1
#
_cell.length_a   1.000
_cell.length_b   1.000
_cell.length_c   1.000
_cell.angle_alpha   90.00
_cell.angle_beta   90.00
_cell.angle_gamma   90.00
#
_symmetry.space_group_name_H-M   'P 1'
#
loop_
_entity.id
_entity.type
_entity.pdbx_description
1 polymer ?
#
loop_
_entity_poly.entity_id
_entity_poly.type
_entity_poly.pdbx_seq_one_letter_code
_entity_poly.pdbx_strand_id
1 'polypeptide(L)'
;MSATKEFFETWLQENVGDLPAESEVSVAVLAQQFEQDADAAGYGREVREDEIGDIEEAIAEALSKARAGAKPQAAAEESDPAPVMEALKVDDPKSGP
;
A
#
# COMPACT_ATOMS: atom_id res chain seq x y z
N MET A 1 3.57 -13.07 16.84
CA MET A 1 2.30 -12.45 16.42
C MET A 1 1.26 -13.55 16.28
N SER A 2 -0.01 -13.20 16.40
CA SER A 2 -1.12 -14.13 16.18
C SER A 2 -1.55 -14.09 14.72
N ALA A 3 -2.08 -15.20 14.20
CA ALA A 3 -2.52 -15.30 12.80
C ALA A 3 -3.52 -14.19 12.41
N THR A 4 -4.40 -13.78 13.33
CA THR A 4 -5.37 -12.70 13.11
C THR A 4 -4.70 -11.33 12.97
N LYS A 5 -3.65 -11.08 13.77
CA LYS A 5 -2.86 -9.83 13.71
C LYS A 5 -2.04 -9.77 12.43
N GLU A 6 -1.38 -10.87 12.06
CA GLU A 6 -0.62 -10.95 10.81
C GLU A 6 -1.53 -10.71 9.61
N PHE A 7 -2.72 -11.33 9.60
CA PHE A 7 -3.72 -11.10 8.56
C PHE A 7 -4.14 -9.62 8.50
N PHE A 8 -4.42 -9.00 9.64
CA PHE A 8 -4.80 -7.59 9.70
C PHE A 8 -3.68 -6.65 9.22
N GLU A 9 -2.43 -6.90 9.59
CA GLU A 9 -1.29 -6.10 9.13
C GLU A 9 -1.06 -6.22 7.62
N THR A 10 -1.16 -7.43 7.06
CA THR A 10 -1.09 -7.64 5.61
C THR A 10 -2.25 -6.96 4.91
N TRP A 11 -3.48 -7.12 5.42
CA TRP A 11 -4.67 -6.49 4.87
C TRP A 11 -4.55 -4.95 4.86
N LEU A 12 -4.02 -4.35 5.94
CA LEU A 12 -3.76 -2.92 6.01
C LEU A 12 -2.72 -2.47 4.98
N GLN A 13 -1.66 -3.23 4.74
CA GLN A 13 -0.68 -2.86 3.71
C GLN A 13 -1.29 -2.87 2.32
N GLU A 14 -2.09 -3.89 2.00
CA GLU A 14 -2.72 -4.06 0.68
C GLU A 14 -3.86 -3.06 0.43
N ASN A 15 -4.64 -2.72 1.46
CA ASN A 15 -5.87 -1.93 1.31
C ASN A 15 -5.78 -0.50 1.84
N VAL A 16 -4.81 -0.20 2.70
CA VAL A 16 -4.67 1.10 3.37
C VAL A 16 -3.32 1.75 3.09
N GLY A 17 -2.24 0.97 3.03
CA GLY A 17 -0.87 1.44 2.82
C GLY A 17 -0.64 2.11 1.46
N ASP A 18 -1.35 1.65 0.43
CA ASP A 18 -1.25 2.21 -0.94
C ASP A 18 -2.35 3.25 -1.24
N LEU A 19 -3.27 3.53 -0.30
CA LEU A 19 -4.34 4.48 -0.57
C LEU A 19 -3.78 5.89 -0.73
N PRO A 20 -4.08 6.58 -1.85
CA PRO A 20 -3.71 7.98 -1.98
C PRO A 20 -4.35 8.80 -0.85
N ALA A 21 -3.66 9.85 -0.40
CA ALA A 21 -4.16 10.72 0.66
C ALA A 21 -5.53 11.36 0.32
N GLU A 22 -5.85 11.43 -0.98
CA GLU A 22 -7.11 11.93 -1.54
C GLU A 22 -8.22 10.87 -1.64
N SER A 23 -7.96 9.62 -1.24
CA SER A 23 -8.99 8.57 -1.24
C SER A 23 -10.16 8.95 -0.35
N GLU A 24 -11.35 8.98 -0.95
CA GLU A 24 -12.64 9.26 -0.29
C GLU A 24 -13.17 8.07 0.54
N VAL A 25 -12.40 6.97 0.60
CA VAL A 25 -12.80 5.78 1.35
C VAL A 25 -12.75 6.09 2.85
N SER A 26 -13.91 5.96 3.50
CA SER A 26 -14.04 6.19 4.94
C SER A 26 -13.54 4.99 5.75
N VAL A 27 -13.08 5.23 6.98
CA VAL A 27 -12.65 4.19 7.93
C VAL A 27 -13.72 3.11 8.10
N ALA A 28 -14.99 3.50 8.22
CA ALA A 28 -16.11 2.56 8.34
C ALA A 28 -16.30 1.65 7.12
N VAL A 29 -15.92 2.10 5.92
CA VAL A 29 -15.97 1.27 4.70
C VAL A 29 -14.82 0.25 4.72
N LEU A 30 -13.62 0.69 5.11
CA LEU A 30 -12.46 -0.18 5.26
C LEU A 30 -12.69 -1.25 6.35
N ALA A 31 -13.29 -0.85 7.48
CA ALA A 31 -13.62 -1.79 8.55
C ALA A 31 -14.63 -2.85 8.09
N GLN A 32 -15.67 -2.45 7.36
CA GLN A 32 -16.61 -3.41 6.77
C GLN A 32 -15.94 -4.36 5.76
N GLN A 33 -15.04 -3.84 4.91
CA GLN A 33 -14.30 -4.67 3.95
C GLN A 33 -13.40 -5.68 4.68
N PHE A 34 -12.63 -5.22 5.67
CA PHE A 34 -11.83 -6.11 6.52
C PHE A 34 -12.71 -7.16 7.20
N GLU A 35 -13.90 -6.77 7.69
CA GLU A 35 -14.78 -7.71 8.36
C GLU A 35 -15.22 -8.86 7.44
N GLN A 36 -15.52 -8.57 6.18
CA GLN A 36 -15.88 -9.54 5.16
C GLN A 36 -14.69 -10.43 4.78
N ASP A 37 -13.51 -9.85 4.57
CA ASP A 37 -12.31 -10.60 4.17
C ASP A 37 -11.83 -11.52 5.29
N ALA A 38 -11.88 -11.05 6.53
CA ALA A 38 -11.54 -11.84 7.70
C ALA A 38 -12.53 -12.98 7.92
N ASP A 39 -13.83 -12.75 7.71
CA ASP A 39 -14.85 -13.81 7.77
C ASP A 39 -14.61 -14.88 6.70
N ALA A 40 -14.33 -14.45 5.45
CA ALA A 40 -14.01 -15.34 4.34
C ALA A 40 -12.73 -16.16 4.58
N ALA A 41 -11.75 -15.58 5.28
CA ALA A 41 -10.52 -16.26 5.68
C ALA A 41 -10.67 -17.13 6.95
N GLY A 42 -11.84 -17.14 7.59
CA GLY A 42 -12.15 -17.96 8.76
C GLY A 42 -11.76 -17.34 10.11
N TYR A 43 -11.44 -16.05 10.14
CA TYR A 43 -11.20 -15.31 11.39
C TYR A 43 -12.54 -14.84 11.97
N GLY A 44 -13.02 -15.52 13.01
CA GLY A 44 -14.25 -15.16 13.72
C GLY A 44 -14.20 -13.75 14.32
N ARG A 45 -15.37 -13.11 14.47
CA ARG A 45 -15.48 -11.75 15.06
C ARG A 45 -14.89 -11.68 16.46
N GLU A 46 -15.21 -12.66 17.31
CA GLU A 46 -14.75 -12.71 18.71
C GLU A 46 -13.21 -12.72 18.83
N VAL A 47 -12.53 -13.49 17.96
CA VAL A 47 -11.06 -13.55 17.95
C VAL A 47 -10.46 -12.24 17.46
N ARG A 48 -11.09 -11.57 16.48
CA ARG A 48 -10.64 -10.26 16.01
C ARG A 48 -10.78 -9.20 17.09
N GLU A 49 -11.90 -9.15 17.79
CA GLU A 49 -12.15 -8.19 18.86
C GLU A 49 -11.21 -8.43 20.05
N ASP A 50 -10.92 -9.68 20.40
CA ASP A 50 -9.97 -10.02 21.47
C ASP A 50 -8.52 -9.66 21.09
N GLU A 51 -8.12 -9.96 19.84
CA GLU A 51 -6.73 -9.80 19.42
C GLU A 51 -6.40 -8.40 18.92
N ILE A 52 -7.24 -7.82 18.05
CA ILE A 52 -7.02 -6.53 17.39
C ILE A 52 -7.68 -5.40 18.20
N GLY A 53 -8.79 -5.67 18.88
CA GLY A 53 -9.60 -4.66 19.56
C GLY A 53 -10.54 -3.96 18.59
N ASP A 54 -10.62 -2.63 18.70
CA ASP A 54 -11.48 -1.82 17.84
C ASP A 54 -10.87 -1.69 16.43
N ILE A 55 -11.52 -2.34 15.46
CA ILE A 55 -11.05 -2.39 14.07
C ILE A 55 -11.04 -1.00 13.44
N GLU A 56 -12.05 -0.17 13.73
CA GLU A 56 -12.13 1.18 13.15
C GLU A 56 -11.01 2.06 13.69
N GLU A 57 -10.75 2.02 15.00
CA GLU A 57 -9.65 2.75 15.63
C GLU A 57 -8.29 2.29 15.07
N ALA A 58 -8.08 0.98 14.94
CA ALA A 58 -6.83 0.44 14.42
C ALA A 58 -6.58 0.83 12.95
N ILE A 59 -7.63 0.83 12.11
CA ILE A 59 -7.56 1.31 10.72
C ILE A 59 -7.31 2.83 10.67
N ALA A 60 -7.98 3.61 11.53
CA ALA A 60 -7.79 5.05 11.59
C ALA A 60 -6.35 5.41 11.99
N GLU A 61 -5.78 4.69 12.95
CA GLU A 61 -4.38 4.85 13.34
C GLU A 61 -3.42 4.47 12.20
N ALA A 62 -3.69 3.37 11.49
CA ALA A 62 -2.91 2.95 10.33
C ALA A 62 -2.94 4.00 9.20
N LEU A 63 -4.11 4.55 8.89
CA LEU A 63 -4.28 5.66 7.93
C LEU A 63 -3.51 6.91 8.36
N SER A 64 -3.59 7.27 9.65
CA SER A 64 -2.87 8.41 10.20
C SER A 64 -1.35 8.22 10.06
N LYS A 65 -0.85 7.02 10.38
CA LYS A 65 0.57 6.64 10.23
C LYS A 65 1.00 6.62 8.77
N ALA A 66 0.20 6.05 7.86
CA ALA A 66 0.51 6.03 6.43
C ALA A 66 0.61 7.45 5.86
N ARG A 67 -0.30 8.35 6.25
CA ARG A 67 -0.29 9.77 5.85
C ARG A 67 0.85 10.56 6.49
N ALA A 68 1.22 10.25 7.74
CA ALA A 68 2.36 10.87 8.41
C ALA A 68 3.71 10.36 7.86
N GLY A 69 3.76 9.10 7.44
CA GLY A 69 4.88 8.45 6.75
C GLY A 69 5.02 8.89 5.29
N ALA A 70 3.96 9.40 4.67
CA ALA A 70 3.95 10.03 3.34
C ALA A 70 4.61 11.42 3.31
N LYS A 71 5.56 11.71 4.21
CA LYS A 71 6.62 12.68 3.95
C LYS A 71 7.48 12.09 2.82
N PRO A 72 7.89 12.87 1.80
CA PRO A 72 8.30 12.32 0.52
C PRO A 72 9.43 11.32 0.72
N GLN A 73 9.18 10.05 0.41
CA GLN A 73 10.22 9.12 0.00
C GLN A 73 10.72 9.55 -1.39
N ALA A 74 11.25 10.77 -1.47
CA ALA A 74 12.30 11.13 -2.40
C ALA A 74 13.62 10.87 -1.68
N ALA A 75 13.88 9.60 -1.40
CA ALA A 75 15.17 9.09 -0.95
C ALA A 75 15.24 7.59 -1.26
N ALA A 76 14.89 7.24 -2.49
CA ALA A 76 15.53 6.12 -3.18
C ALA A 76 16.63 6.70 -4.09
N GLU A 77 17.60 7.38 -3.49
CA GLU A 77 18.99 7.32 -3.98
C GLU A 77 19.57 6.08 -3.27
N GLU A 78 20.23 5.11 -3.88
CA GLU A 78 20.99 5.07 -5.11
C GLU A 78 21.23 3.57 -5.43
N SER A 79 20.84 3.12 -6.62
CA SER A 79 21.57 2.05 -7.32
C SER A 79 21.28 2.19 -8.80
N ASP A 80 22.07 3.11 -9.38
CA ASP A 80 22.62 3.03 -10.73
C ASP A 80 21.65 3.06 -11.92
N PRO A 81 21.24 4.27 -12.38
CA PRO A 81 21.02 4.45 -13.80
C PRO A 81 22.38 4.65 -14.46
N ALA A 82 23.05 3.57 -14.86
CA ALA A 82 24.12 3.65 -15.85
C ALA A 82 23.61 4.51 -17.02
N PRO A 83 24.29 5.62 -17.39
CA PRO A 83 23.84 6.46 -18.48
C PRO A 83 24.17 5.76 -19.80
N VAL A 84 23.25 4.93 -20.30
CA VAL A 84 23.33 4.34 -21.66
C VAL A 84 22.94 5.34 -22.76
N MET A 85 23.03 6.64 -22.50
CA MET A 85 22.87 7.69 -23.50
C MET A 85 24.22 8.15 -24.06
N GLU A 86 25.04 7.23 -24.53
CA GLU A 86 26.13 7.58 -25.45
C GLU A 86 26.54 6.36 -26.28
N ALA A 87 25.76 6.01 -27.32
CA ALA A 87 26.24 5.37 -28.56
C ALA A 87 25.07 4.93 -29.47
N LEU A 88 24.40 5.87 -30.13
CA LEU A 88 24.11 5.75 -31.56
C LEU A 88 23.57 7.08 -32.09
N LYS A 89 24.48 8.03 -32.26
CA LYS A 89 24.29 9.17 -33.15
C LYS A 89 25.24 8.93 -34.31
N VAL A 90 24.70 8.39 -35.40
CA VAL A 90 25.31 8.47 -36.72
C VAL A 90 24.23 8.98 -37.67
N ASP A 91 24.60 10.09 -38.28
CA ASP A 91 23.90 10.95 -39.23
C ASP A 91 23.15 10.27 -40.39
N ASP A 92 22.09 10.97 -40.84
CA ASP A 92 21.52 11.09 -42.20
C ASP A 92 22.60 11.04 -43.32
N PRO A 93 22.35 10.79 -44.65
CA PRO A 93 21.10 11.07 -45.37
C PRO A 93 20.75 10.19 -46.61
N LYS A 94 19.55 10.48 -47.16
CA LYS A 94 19.24 10.52 -48.63
C LYS A 94 18.82 9.25 -49.40
N SER A 95 17.77 9.48 -50.19
CA SER A 95 17.40 8.88 -51.50
C SER A 95 16.57 7.60 -51.52
N GLY A 96 15.36 7.73 -52.06
CA GLY A 96 14.48 6.64 -52.47
C GLY A 96 14.96 5.91 -53.72
N PRO A 97 14.09 5.06 -54.28
CA PRO A 97 13.50 5.38 -55.60
C PRO A 97 11.97 5.30 -55.64
#